data_AF-A0A7C5BAK5-F1
#
_entry.id   AF-A0A7C5BAK5-F1
#
_cell.length_a   1.000
_cell.length_b   1.000
_cell.length_c   1.000
_cell.angle_alpha   90.00
_cell.angle_beta   90.00
_cell.angle_gamma   90.00
#
_symmetry.space_group_name_H-M   'P 1'
#
loop_
_entity.id
_entity.type
_entity.pdbx_description
1 polymer ?
#
loop_
_entity_poly.entity_id
_entity_poly.type
_entity_poly.pdbx_seq_one_letter_code
_entity_poly.pdbx_strand_id
1 'polypeptide(L)' 'KVHVGGGLVTVMVRGDVGAVKAAVEAGASAAKRVGELISVHVIPSPHDDVEKILPGGKE' A
#
# COMPACT_ATOMS: atom_id res chain seq x y z
N LYS A 1 -1.90 6.51 8.25
CA LYS A 1 -1.12 7.28 7.24
C LYS A 1 0.34 7.14 7.62
N VAL A 2 1.15 6.50 6.77
CA VAL A 2 2.60 6.43 6.99
C VAL A 2 3.19 7.68 6.35
N HIS A 3 3.76 8.58 7.17
CA HIS A 3 4.46 9.75 6.68
C HIS A 3 5.94 9.41 6.58
N VAL A 4 6.44 9.35 5.35
CA VAL A 4 7.87 9.44 5.07
C VAL A 4 8.11 10.91 4.72
N GLY A 5 9.04 11.57 5.41
CA GLY A 5 9.28 13.00 5.25
C GLY A 5 9.43 13.44 3.78
N GLY A 6 9.11 14.71 3.48
CA GLY A 6 9.15 15.24 2.12
C GLY A 6 7.82 15.26 1.37
N GLY A 7 6.69 15.18 2.08
CA GLY A 7 5.35 15.24 1.48
C GLY A 7 4.85 13.93 0.87
N LEU A 8 5.63 12.84 1.01
CA LEU A 8 5.26 11.51 0.53
C LEU A 8 4.38 10.80 1.57
N VAL A 9 3.23 10.31 1.11
CA VAL A 9 2.30 9.54 1.96
C VAL A 9 2.07 8.18 1.32
N THR A 10 2.31 7.13 2.10
CA THR A 10 2.04 5.76 1.68
C THR A 10 0.86 5.19 2.45
N VAL A 11 -0.05 4.54 1.74
CA VAL A 11 -1.18 3.79 2.30
C VAL A 11 -0.93 2.31 2.01
N MET A 12 -1.11 1.47 3.02
CA MET A 12 -0.92 0.03 2.93
C MET A 12 -2.25 -0.64 3.25
N VAL A 13 -2.59 -1.70 2.49
CA VAL A 13 -3.81 -2.49 2.66
C VAL A 13 -3.42 -3.96 2.72
N ARG A 14 -3.95 -4.70 3.69
CA ARG A 14 -3.76 -6.15 3.83
C ARG A 14 -5.07 -6.89 3.58
N GLY A 15 -4.98 -8.09 3.02
CA GLY A 15 -6.12 -8.95 2.72
C GLY A 15 -5.77 -9.99 1.65
N ASP A 16 -6.79 -10.68 1.13
CA ASP A 16 -6.60 -11.63 0.03
C ASP A 16 -6.10 -10.92 -1.23
N VAL A 17 -5.27 -11.60 -2.02
CA VAL A 17 -4.63 -11.04 -3.22
C VAL A 17 -5.64 -10.41 -4.17
N GLY A 18 -6.81 -11.02 -4.35
CA GLY A 18 -7.88 -10.48 -5.19
C GLY A 18 -8.49 -9.18 -4.64
N ALA A 19 -8.75 -9.14 -3.34
CA ALA A 19 -9.31 -7.96 -2.67
C ALA A 19 -8.30 -6.80 -2.67
N VAL A 20 -7.03 -7.07 -2.36
CA VAL A 20 -5.97 -6.07 -2.36
C VAL A 20 -5.75 -5.52 -3.76
N LYS A 21 -5.73 -6.36 -4.80
CA LYS A 21 -5.58 -5.89 -6.18
C LYS A 21 -6.70 -4.94 -6.61
N ALA A 22 -7.95 -5.30 -6.32
CA ALA A 22 -9.11 -4.46 -6.62
C ALA A 22 -9.06 -3.12 -5.87
N ALA A 23 -8.75 -3.15 -4.57
CA ALA A 23 -8.62 -1.95 -3.75
C ALA A 23 -7.53 -1.01 -4.29
N VAL A 24 -6.39 -1.58 -4.69
CA VAL A 24 -5.24 -0.84 -5.23
C VAL A 24 -5.56 -0.22 -6.59
N GLU A 25 -6.23 -0.93 -7.50
CA GLU A 25 -6.64 -0.37 -8.80
C GLU A 25 -7.64 0.78 -8.66
N ALA A 26 -8.63 0.63 -7.75
CA ALA A 26 -9.59 1.69 -7.43
C ALA A 26 -8.90 2.91 -6.80
N GLY A 27 -8.01 2.67 -5.82
CA GLY A 27 -7.23 3.70 -5.14
C GLY A 27 -6.31 4.46 -6.08
N ALA A 28 -5.60 3.77 -6.97
CA ALA A 28 -4.72 4.37 -7.97
C ALA A 28 -5.48 5.28 -8.93
N SER A 29 -6.65 4.84 -9.39
CA SER A 29 -7.52 5.63 -10.27
C SER A 29 -8.04 6.89 -9.58
N ALA A 30 -8.41 6.79 -8.30
CA ALA A 30 -8.81 7.95 -7.51
C ALA A 30 -7.63 8.90 -7.25
N ALA A 31 -6.48 8.37 -6.85
CA ALA A 31 -5.27 9.13 -6.56
C ALA A 31 -4.79 9.95 -7.77
N LYS A 32 -4.79 9.36 -8.98
CA LYS A 32 -4.45 10.06 -10.23
C LYS A 32 -5.38 11.25 -10.54
N ARG A 33 -6.62 11.25 -10.06
CA ARG A 33 -7.57 12.34 -10.30
C ARG A 33 -7.39 13.51 -9.35
N VAL A 34 -6.98 13.22 -8.10
CA VAL A 34 -6.87 14.22 -7.04
C VAL A 34 -5.46 14.76 -6.86
N GLY A 35 -4.44 14.08 -7.37
CA GLY A 35 -3.06 14.52 -7.25
C GLY A 35 -2.06 13.63 -8.00
N GLU A 36 -0.79 13.73 -7.59
CA GLU A 36 0.31 13.00 -8.21
C GLU A 36 0.47 11.61 -7.57
N LEU A 37 0.28 10.57 -8.39
CA LEU A 37 0.50 9.19 -7.98
C LEU A 37 1.92 8.77 -8.36
N ILE A 38 2.76 8.54 -7.36
CA ILE A 38 4.17 8.16 -7.56
C ILE A 38 4.31 6.68 -7.90
N SER A 39 3.69 5.79 -7.12
CA SER A 39 3.86 4.35 -7.28
C SER A 39 2.67 3.55 -6.75
N VAL A 40 2.47 2.40 -7.36
CA VAL A 40 1.46 1.40 -7.01
C VAL A 40 2.10 0.03 -7.08
N HIS A 41 1.94 -0.77 -6.02
CA HIS A 41 2.49 -2.12 -5.98
C HIS A 41 1.62 -3.06 -5.14
N VAL A 42 1.60 -4.32 -5.55
CA VAL A 42 0.92 -5.40 -4.83
C VAL A 42 1.93 -6.50 -4.59
N ILE A 43 2.06 -6.93 -3.33
CA ILE A 43 2.93 -8.03 -2.92
C ILE A 43 2.01 -9.19 -2.50
N PRO A 44 1.84 -10.24 -3.32
CA PRO A 44 0.89 -11.32 -3.03
C PRO A 44 1.26 -12.17 -1.82
N SER A 45 2.57 -12.35 -1.57
CA SER A 45 3.09 -13.15 -0.46
C SER A 45 4.37 -12.47 0.05
N PRO A 46 4.26 -11.54 1.00
CA PRO A 46 5.42 -10.93 1.64
C PRO A 46 6.17 -11.96 2.49
N HIS A 47 7.49 -11.86 2.54
CA HIS A 47 8.30 -12.67 3.44
C HIS A 47 8.07 -12.24 4.90
N ASP A 48 8.13 -13.16 5.85
CA ASP A 48 7.80 -12.90 7.27
C ASP A 48 8.65 -11.78 7.87
N ASP A 49 9.93 -11.69 7.50
CA ASP A 49 10.81 -10.61 7.96
C ASP A 49 10.41 -9.23 7.43
N VAL A 50 9.77 -9.17 6.25
CA VAL A 50 9.21 -7.91 5.72
C VAL A 50 7.97 -7.52 6.51
N GLU A 51 7.16 -8.49 6.95
CA GLU A 51 5.98 -8.21 7.76
C GLU A 51 6.31 -7.58 9.11
N LYS A 52 7.42 -7.99 9.75
CA LYS A 52 7.90 -7.45 11.04
C LYS A 52 8.33 -5.98 10.96
N ILE A 53 8.82 -5.55 9.80
CA ILE A 53 9.34 -4.20 9.58
C ILE A 53 8.21 -3.24 9.17
N LEU A 54 7.13 -3.77 8.58
CA LEU A 54 6.01 -2.97 8.11
C LEU A 54 5.06 -2.60 9.26
N PRO A 55 4.54 -1.36 9.29
CA PRO A 55 3.60 -0.94 10.31
C PRO A 55 2.30 -1.75 10.20
N GLY A 56 1.93 -2.43 11.29
CA GLY A 56 0.74 -3.30 11.36
C GLY A 56 1.00 -4.80 11.14
N GLY A 57 2.27 -5.24 11.13
CA GLY A 57 2.59 -6.66 11.33
C GLY A 57 2.05 -7.15 12.67
N LYS A 58 1.36 -8.30 12.67
CA LYS A 58 1.12 -9.05 13.90
C LYS A 58 2.40 -9.79 14.25
N GLU A 59 2.73 -9.83 15.53
CA GLU A 59 3.83 -10.65 16.09
C GLU A 59 3.72 -12.12 15.69
#